data_AF-A0A1X7UV47-F1
#
_entry.id   AF-A0A1X7UV47-F1
#
_cell.length_a   1.000
_cell.length_b   1.000
_cell.length_c   1.000
_cell.angle_alpha   90.00
_cell.angle_beta   90.00
_cell.angle_gamma   90.00
#
_symmetry.space_group_name_H-M   'P 1'
#
loop_
_entity.id
_entity.type
_entity.pdbx_description
1 polymer ?
#
loop_
_entity_poly.entity_id
_entity_poly.type
_entity_poly.pdbx_seq_one_letter_code
_entity_poly.pdbx_strand_id
1 'polypeptide(L)'
;MSVRTYNPSVRVGNWNEDLCLEEDLLKDFLDKKEKGELHIQKAHNLLQTVLKKVELSPLSSDGYLRIGDKVNLKHIPTNSVVSAFMSALQSHEATQLMPDSQVTGSSFLQSCPRNIFVIGSPYPDVPVGALVGYEDHITLQTLPNEGGQLYLHSDRVTFNKHSKHSRECEVTLVSDLSYFTHWSFRNPNHSERLETEGEPVPANKLVLINHCKTNHNLALNAEYRHKTPYGLEYEITACTKFNKHKVEDTNNQFMIVTGEEKIKIGEGETEDTSKSE
;
A
#
# COMPACT_ATOMS: atom_id res chain seq x y z
N MET A 1 5.55 54.95 9.82
CA MET A 1 6.32 55.23 8.59
C MET A 1 6.74 53.89 8.01
N SER A 2 6.30 53.57 6.78
CA SER A 2 6.76 52.37 6.07
C SER A 2 8.10 52.71 5.42
N VAL A 3 9.18 52.08 5.88
CA VAL A 3 10.51 52.25 5.29
C VAL A 3 10.56 51.41 4.01
N ARG A 4 11.00 52.01 2.90
CA ARG A 4 11.18 51.28 1.64
C ARG A 4 12.24 50.19 1.84
N THR A 5 11.88 48.94 1.56
CA THR A 5 12.81 47.82 1.52
C THR A 5 13.54 47.81 0.18
N TYR A 6 14.86 47.57 0.23
CA TYR A 6 15.73 47.51 -0.93
C TYR A 6 16.40 46.13 -0.98
N ASN A 7 16.80 45.68 -2.18
CA ASN A 7 17.59 44.45 -2.31
C ASN A 7 18.95 44.62 -1.60
N PRO A 8 19.53 43.59 -0.94
CA PRO A 8 20.85 43.68 -0.29
C PRO A 8 21.99 44.17 -1.19
N SER A 9 21.85 44.01 -2.52
CA SER A 9 22.76 44.58 -3.53
C SER A 9 22.80 46.12 -3.52
N VAL A 10 21.72 46.75 -3.04
CA VAL A 10 21.64 48.19 -2.81
C VAL A 10 22.05 48.44 -1.35
N ARG A 11 23.23 49.04 -1.17
CA ARG A 11 23.90 49.22 0.13
C ARG A 11 23.21 50.25 1.04
N VAL A 12 21.96 50.01 1.39
CA VAL A 12 21.09 50.89 2.18
C VAL A 12 20.54 50.09 3.36
N GLY A 13 20.54 50.68 4.55
CA GLY A 13 20.05 50.00 5.75
C GLY A 13 20.97 48.86 6.16
N ASN A 14 20.39 47.69 6.43
CA ASN A 14 21.07 46.53 6.99
C ASN A 14 21.69 45.58 5.95
N TRP A 15 21.97 46.10 4.76
CA TRP A 15 22.40 45.33 3.58
C TRP A 15 23.57 44.36 3.86
N ASN A 16 24.49 44.70 4.76
CA ASN A 16 25.64 43.85 5.08
C ASN A 16 25.24 42.64 5.93
N GLU A 17 24.36 42.81 6.92
CA GLU A 17 23.84 41.67 7.70
C GLU A 17 22.97 40.78 6.83
N ASP A 18 22.16 41.36 5.93
CA ASP A 18 21.34 40.61 4.98
C ASP A 18 22.22 39.76 4.03
N LEU A 19 23.32 40.33 3.49
CA LEU A 19 24.29 39.58 2.67
C LEU A 19 25.01 38.49 3.45
N CYS A 20 25.51 38.77 4.66
CA CYS A 20 26.14 37.75 5.50
C CYS A 20 25.18 36.59 5.81
N LEU A 21 23.91 36.89 6.09
CA LEU A 21 22.89 35.89 6.34
C LEU A 21 22.61 35.04 5.09
N GLU A 22 22.55 35.64 3.90
CA GLU A 22 22.42 34.89 2.65
C GLU A 22 23.62 33.96 2.40
N GLU A 23 24.84 34.42 2.65
CA GLU A 23 26.06 33.63 2.53
C GLU A 23 26.09 32.44 3.51
N ASP A 24 25.73 32.67 4.78
CA ASP A 24 25.65 31.62 5.80
C ASP A 24 24.57 30.58 5.47
N LEU A 25 23.39 31.01 5.00
CA LEU A 25 22.33 30.11 4.55
C LEU A 25 22.76 29.26 3.35
N LEU A 26 23.46 29.87 2.38
CA LEU A 26 23.98 29.15 1.22
C LEU A 26 25.03 28.13 1.64
N LYS A 27 25.92 28.49 2.56
CA LYS A 27 26.95 27.59 3.09
C LYS A 27 26.33 26.39 3.82
N ASP A 28 25.38 26.62 4.72
CA ASP A 28 24.65 25.53 5.40
C ASP A 28 23.90 24.63 4.40
N PHE A 29 23.30 25.22 3.37
CA PHE A 29 22.66 24.46 2.29
C PHE A 29 23.66 23.60 1.52
N LEU A 30 24.83 24.14 1.14
CA LEU A 30 25.87 23.41 0.41
C LEU A 30 26.46 22.29 1.26
N ASP A 31 26.77 22.56 2.53
CA ASP A 31 27.27 21.56 3.48
C ASP A 31 26.27 20.41 3.66
N LYS A 32 24.97 20.72 3.81
CA LYS A 32 23.91 19.70 3.88
C LYS A 32 23.74 18.94 2.57
N LYS A 33 23.87 19.62 1.43
CA LYS A 33 23.79 19.00 0.10
C LYS A 33 24.91 17.98 -0.13
N GLU A 34 26.15 18.33 0.24
CA GLU A 34 27.30 17.45 0.14
C GLU A 34 27.15 16.22 1.03
N LYS A 35 26.61 16.39 2.24
CA LYS A 35 26.32 15.28 3.17
C LYS A 35 25.11 14.44 2.80
N GLY A 36 24.28 14.87 1.83
CA GLY A 36 23.03 14.18 1.50
C GLY A 36 21.91 14.38 2.54
N GLU A 37 22.02 15.40 3.38
CA GLU A 37 21.13 15.64 4.51
C GLU A 37 19.91 16.49 4.15
N LEU A 38 19.84 17.04 2.93
CA LEU A 38 18.68 17.79 2.48
C LEU A 38 17.43 16.91 2.48
N HIS A 39 16.31 17.45 2.95
CA HIS A 39 15.04 16.73 2.96
C HIS A 39 14.63 16.20 1.59
N ILE A 40 14.91 16.95 0.51
CA ILE A 40 14.64 16.50 -0.85
C ILE A 40 15.48 15.27 -1.23
N GLN A 41 16.74 15.19 -0.79
CA GLN A 41 17.62 14.04 -1.05
C GLN A 41 17.16 12.83 -0.26
N LYS A 42 16.88 12.99 1.05
CA LYS A 42 16.39 11.90 1.90
C LYS A 42 15.06 11.34 1.41
N ALA A 43 14.09 12.21 1.09
CA ALA A 43 12.81 11.81 0.55
C ALA A 43 12.96 11.09 -0.80
N HIS A 44 13.81 11.60 -1.69
CA HIS A 44 14.09 10.95 -2.97
C HIS A 44 14.68 9.55 -2.80
N ASN A 45 15.66 9.38 -1.91
CA ASN A 45 16.30 8.09 -1.64
C ASN A 45 15.30 7.06 -1.08
N LEU A 46 14.44 7.49 -0.15
CA LEU A 46 13.37 6.64 0.37
C LEU A 46 12.41 6.22 -0.76
N LEU A 47 11.92 7.18 -1.55
CA LEU A 47 11.00 6.91 -2.66
C LEU A 47 11.61 5.94 -3.68
N GLN A 48 12.90 6.11 -4.03
CA GLN A 48 13.61 5.18 -4.90
C GLN A 48 13.66 3.76 -4.32
N THR A 49 13.80 3.63 -3.00
CA THR A 49 13.88 2.34 -2.31
C THR A 49 12.51 1.66 -2.28
N VAL A 50 11.47 2.36 -1.81
CA VAL A 50 10.14 1.77 -1.61
C VAL A 50 9.32 1.60 -2.90
N LEU A 51 9.69 2.31 -3.98
CA LEU A 51 9.04 2.22 -5.30
C LEU A 51 9.86 1.40 -6.30
N LYS A 52 10.99 0.82 -5.89
CA LYS A 52 11.78 -0.09 -6.73
C LYS A 52 10.92 -1.25 -7.24
N LYS A 53 11.01 -1.58 -8.53
CA LYS A 53 10.28 -2.72 -9.11
C LYS A 53 10.67 -4.00 -8.38
N VAL A 54 9.68 -4.78 -7.96
CA VAL A 54 9.86 -6.12 -7.41
C VAL A 54 8.89 -7.06 -8.11
N GLU A 55 9.35 -8.28 -8.42
CA GLU A 55 8.52 -9.29 -9.05
C GLU A 55 7.63 -10.00 -8.04
N LEU A 56 6.38 -10.25 -8.44
CA LEU A 56 5.45 -11.10 -7.72
C LEU A 56 5.88 -12.56 -7.81
N SER A 57 5.36 -13.40 -6.92
CA SER A 57 5.57 -14.84 -7.05
C SER A 57 4.90 -15.36 -8.32
N PRO A 58 5.55 -16.27 -9.07
CA PRO A 58 4.96 -16.84 -10.27
C PRO A 58 3.66 -17.56 -9.91
N LEU A 59 2.72 -17.61 -10.86
CA LEU A 59 1.50 -18.38 -10.68
C LEU A 59 1.88 -19.86 -10.49
N SER A 60 1.44 -20.46 -9.38
CA SER A 60 1.62 -21.87 -9.10
C SER A 60 0.98 -22.73 -10.21
N SER A 61 1.54 -23.92 -10.48
CA SER A 61 1.07 -24.80 -11.56
C SER A 61 -0.39 -25.25 -11.39
N ASP A 62 -0.86 -25.31 -10.15
CA ASP A 62 -2.23 -25.64 -9.76
C ASP A 62 -3.15 -24.41 -9.63
N GLY A 63 -2.61 -23.20 -9.70
CA GLY A 63 -3.37 -21.95 -9.66
C GLY A 63 -3.84 -21.50 -8.27
N TYR A 64 -3.34 -22.11 -7.19
CA TYR A 64 -3.74 -21.79 -5.81
C TYR A 64 -2.69 -20.95 -5.07
N LEU A 65 -3.14 -20.20 -4.07
CA LEU A 65 -2.30 -19.41 -3.18
C LEU A 65 -1.58 -20.29 -2.16
N ARG A 66 -0.33 -19.92 -1.85
CA ARG A 66 0.52 -20.62 -0.91
C ARG A 66 1.14 -19.68 0.11
N ILE A 67 1.48 -20.22 1.28
CA ILE A 67 2.29 -19.52 2.28
C ILE A 67 3.66 -19.19 1.68
N GLY A 68 4.07 -17.94 1.76
CA GLY A 68 5.29 -17.39 1.18
C GLY A 68 5.09 -16.64 -0.13
N ASP A 69 3.91 -16.70 -0.74
CA ASP A 69 3.65 -16.00 -1.99
C ASP A 69 3.70 -14.48 -1.81
N LYS A 70 4.43 -13.82 -2.71
CA LYS A 70 4.46 -12.36 -2.88
C LYS A 70 3.31 -11.95 -3.79
N VAL A 71 2.37 -11.19 -3.25
CA VAL A 71 1.10 -10.85 -3.88
C VAL A 71 0.82 -9.35 -3.84
N ASN A 72 0.01 -8.85 -4.78
CA ASN A 72 -0.66 -7.56 -4.64
C ASN A 72 -2.13 -7.78 -4.25
N LEU A 73 -2.66 -6.91 -3.40
CA LEU A 73 -4.08 -6.90 -3.06
C LEU A 73 -4.77 -5.84 -3.93
N LYS A 74 -5.37 -6.26 -5.05
CA LYS A 74 -5.94 -5.35 -6.06
C LYS A 74 -7.45 -5.17 -5.83
N HIS A 75 -7.87 -3.94 -5.67
CA HIS A 75 -9.29 -3.57 -5.68
C HIS A 75 -9.70 -3.22 -7.12
N ILE A 76 -10.51 -4.09 -7.73
CA ILE A 76 -10.88 -4.01 -9.15
C ILE A 76 -11.70 -2.75 -9.48
N PRO A 77 -12.75 -2.37 -8.74
CA PRO A 77 -13.61 -1.25 -9.11
C PRO A 77 -12.88 0.10 -9.24
N THR A 78 -11.88 0.35 -8.39
CA THR A 78 -11.09 1.59 -8.42
C THR A 78 -9.74 1.43 -9.12
N ASN A 79 -9.45 0.24 -9.66
CA ASN A 79 -8.16 -0.15 -10.23
C ASN A 79 -6.98 0.34 -9.38
N SER A 80 -6.95 -0.11 -8.11
CA SER A 80 -5.95 0.31 -7.14
C SER A 80 -5.42 -0.88 -6.35
N VAL A 81 -4.26 -0.72 -5.73
CA VAL A 81 -3.62 -1.74 -4.90
C VAL A 81 -3.40 -1.25 -3.48
N VAL A 82 -3.61 -2.13 -2.52
CA VAL A 82 -3.30 -1.87 -1.11
C VAL A 82 -1.81 -1.57 -0.99
N SER A 83 -1.46 -0.45 -0.36
CA SER A 83 -0.10 0.09 -0.31
C SER A 83 0.20 0.70 1.05
N ALA A 84 1.40 0.47 1.58
CA ALA A 84 1.87 1.12 2.80
C ALA A 84 1.96 2.64 2.62
N PHE A 85 1.42 3.42 3.55
CA PHE A 85 1.54 4.87 3.57
C PHE A 85 2.49 5.30 4.68
N MET A 86 3.65 5.83 4.26
CA MET A 86 4.57 6.51 5.15
C MET A 86 4.35 8.02 5.05
N SER A 87 4.09 8.65 6.19
CA SER A 87 3.95 10.11 6.28
C SER A 87 5.29 10.81 6.06
N ALA A 88 5.22 12.10 5.67
CA ALA A 88 6.43 12.92 5.52
C ALA A 88 7.26 12.99 6.83
N LEU A 89 6.59 12.94 8.00
CA LEU A 89 7.24 12.95 9.30
C LEU A 89 8.06 11.68 9.54
N GLN A 90 7.53 10.52 9.16
CA GLN A 90 8.23 9.23 9.25
C GLN A 90 9.37 9.11 8.21
N SER A 91 9.27 9.83 7.08
CA SER A 91 10.27 9.74 6.00
C SER A 91 11.60 10.45 6.24
N HIS A 92 11.73 11.26 7.30
CA HIS A 92 12.92 12.10 7.49
C HIS A 92 14.21 11.30 7.73
N GLU A 93 14.11 10.08 8.25
CA GLU A 93 15.25 9.22 8.59
C GLU A 93 15.06 7.77 8.16
N ALA A 94 13.89 7.43 7.61
CA ALA A 94 13.57 6.08 7.20
C ALA A 94 14.29 5.72 5.89
N THR A 95 14.90 4.54 5.86
CA THR A 95 15.42 3.88 4.65
C THR A 95 14.51 2.75 4.18
N GLN A 96 13.55 2.35 5.00
CA GLN A 96 12.59 1.26 4.79
C GLN A 96 11.23 1.64 5.38
N LEU A 97 10.19 0.85 5.12
CA LEU A 97 8.89 1.06 5.77
C LEU A 97 9.00 0.98 7.31
N MET A 98 8.31 1.87 8.00
CA MET A 98 8.35 2.00 9.45
C MET A 98 7.07 1.44 10.09
N PRO A 99 7.14 0.89 11.32
CA PRO A 99 5.95 0.55 12.09
C PRO A 99 5.01 1.75 12.26
N ASP A 100 3.75 1.46 12.54
CA ASP A 100 2.64 2.42 12.64
C ASP A 100 2.37 3.20 11.34
N SER A 101 2.91 2.73 10.22
CA SER A 101 2.50 3.21 8.90
C SER A 101 1.05 2.79 8.63
N GLN A 102 0.22 3.71 8.12
CA GLN A 102 -1.13 3.37 7.69
C GLN A 102 -1.09 2.66 6.34
N VAL A 103 -2.24 2.20 5.85
CA VAL A 103 -2.36 1.58 4.54
C VAL A 103 -3.38 2.34 3.69
N THR A 104 -3.09 2.49 2.41
CA THR A 104 -3.89 3.27 1.44
C THR A 104 -4.10 2.50 0.15
N GLY A 105 -5.15 2.84 -0.60
CA GLY A 105 -5.37 2.32 -1.94
C GLY A 105 -4.63 3.19 -2.96
N SER A 106 -3.57 2.68 -3.56
CA SER A 106 -2.77 3.42 -4.54
C SER A 106 -3.16 3.06 -5.97
N SER A 107 -3.22 4.05 -6.86
CA SER A 107 -3.31 3.80 -8.31
C SER A 107 -1.95 3.43 -8.93
N PHE A 108 -0.88 3.38 -8.13
CA PHE A 108 0.43 2.89 -8.58
C PHE A 108 0.45 1.36 -8.64
N LEU A 109 0.17 0.82 -9.82
CA LEU A 109 -0.03 -0.63 -10.03
C LEU A 109 1.27 -1.44 -10.14
N GLN A 110 2.41 -0.79 -10.39
CA GLN A 110 3.68 -1.49 -10.49
C GLN A 110 4.08 -2.06 -9.13
N SER A 111 4.36 -3.36 -9.10
CA SER A 111 4.74 -4.07 -7.88
C SER A 111 6.06 -3.56 -7.31
N CYS A 112 6.04 -3.17 -6.03
CA CYS A 112 7.16 -2.59 -5.30
C CYS A 112 7.08 -2.90 -3.79
N PRO A 113 8.13 -2.68 -2.99
CA PRO A 113 8.11 -2.95 -1.55
C PRO A 113 6.93 -2.32 -0.79
N ARG A 114 6.38 -1.24 -1.31
CA ARG A 114 5.24 -0.53 -0.74
C ARG A 114 3.90 -1.29 -0.88
N ASN A 115 3.68 -1.99 -1.98
CA ASN A 115 2.36 -2.57 -2.32
C ASN A 115 2.35 -4.10 -2.37
N ILE A 116 3.51 -4.74 -2.25
CA ILE A 116 3.64 -6.19 -2.17
C ILE A 116 3.46 -6.66 -0.73
N PHE A 117 2.65 -7.69 -0.57
CA PHE A 117 2.51 -8.45 0.67
C PHE A 117 2.96 -9.89 0.47
N VAL A 118 3.56 -10.48 1.49
CA VAL A 118 3.89 -11.89 1.60
C VAL A 118 2.81 -12.54 2.45
N ILE A 119 2.19 -13.60 1.94
CA ILE A 119 1.23 -14.39 2.71
C ILE A 119 2.02 -15.25 3.71
N GLY A 120 1.86 -15.03 5.00
CA GLY A 120 2.49 -15.81 6.05
C GLY A 120 1.45 -16.61 6.86
N SER A 121 1.91 -17.59 7.64
CA SER A 121 1.10 -18.21 8.69
C SER A 121 1.42 -17.57 10.04
N PRO A 122 0.43 -17.31 10.91
CA PRO A 122 0.70 -16.94 12.30
C PRO A 122 1.18 -18.13 13.14
N TYR A 123 1.06 -19.36 12.62
CA TYR A 123 1.45 -20.59 13.31
C TYR A 123 2.79 -21.11 12.75
N PRO A 124 3.77 -21.40 13.64
CA PRO A 124 5.14 -21.73 13.23
C PRO A 124 5.30 -23.14 12.62
N ASP A 125 4.31 -24.00 12.78
CA ASP A 125 4.26 -25.37 12.26
C ASP A 125 3.85 -25.44 10.79
N VAL A 126 3.24 -24.38 10.24
CA VAL A 126 2.84 -24.32 8.84
C VAL A 126 4.04 -23.93 7.97
N PRO A 127 4.52 -24.82 7.08
CA PRO A 127 5.69 -24.54 6.27
C PRO A 127 5.38 -23.57 5.12
N VAL A 128 6.43 -22.87 4.67
CA VAL A 128 6.40 -22.12 3.40
C VAL A 128 6.09 -23.08 2.25
N GLY A 129 5.19 -22.69 1.36
CA GLY A 129 4.68 -23.48 0.23
C GLY A 129 3.40 -24.26 0.53
N ALA A 130 2.93 -24.30 1.79
CA ALA A 130 1.62 -24.88 2.12
C ALA A 130 0.48 -24.14 1.43
N LEU A 131 -0.58 -24.87 1.04
CA LEU A 131 -1.79 -24.29 0.47
C LEU A 131 -2.49 -23.41 1.50
N VAL A 132 -3.07 -22.30 1.04
CA VAL A 132 -3.93 -21.44 1.85
C VAL A 132 -5.38 -21.81 1.57
N GLY A 133 -6.09 -22.32 2.57
CA GLY A 133 -7.52 -22.58 2.50
C GLY A 133 -8.37 -21.34 2.79
N TYR A 134 -9.63 -21.35 2.37
CA TYR A 134 -10.61 -20.38 2.85
C TYR A 134 -10.80 -20.54 4.36
N GLU A 135 -10.97 -19.41 5.06
CA GLU A 135 -11.07 -19.28 6.52
C GLU A 135 -9.79 -19.63 7.31
N ASP A 136 -8.72 -20.09 6.66
CA ASP A 136 -7.43 -20.27 7.33
C ASP A 136 -6.90 -18.94 7.88
N HIS A 137 -6.32 -18.99 9.08
CA HIS A 137 -5.64 -17.84 9.65
C HIS A 137 -4.32 -17.62 8.95
N ILE A 138 -4.17 -16.45 8.35
CA ILE A 138 -2.97 -15.99 7.67
C ILE A 138 -2.50 -14.66 8.25
N THR A 139 -1.31 -14.25 7.83
CA THR A 139 -0.78 -12.91 8.03
C THR A 139 -0.42 -12.32 6.68
N LEU A 140 -0.56 -11.01 6.54
CA LEU A 140 -0.14 -10.26 5.36
C LEU A 140 1.03 -9.38 5.77
N GLN A 141 2.22 -9.71 5.26
CA GLN A 141 3.47 -9.09 5.70
C GLN A 141 4.08 -8.27 4.58
N THR A 142 4.63 -7.10 4.85
CA THR A 142 5.47 -6.41 3.85
C THR A 142 6.76 -7.19 3.60
N LEU A 143 7.45 -6.89 2.49
CA LEU A 143 8.72 -7.54 2.18
C LEU A 143 9.75 -7.37 3.32
N PRO A 144 10.66 -8.35 3.50
CA PRO A 144 11.83 -8.14 4.34
C PRO A 144 12.70 -7.02 3.75
N ASN A 145 13.58 -6.43 4.57
CA ASN A 145 14.47 -5.32 4.21
C ASN A 145 13.68 -4.04 3.85
N GLU A 146 13.55 -3.69 2.56
CA GLU A 146 12.94 -2.42 2.13
C GLU A 146 11.50 -2.25 2.64
N GLY A 147 10.80 -3.36 2.85
CA GLY A 147 9.44 -3.37 3.42
C GLY A 147 9.39 -3.41 4.94
N GLY A 148 10.50 -3.56 5.66
CA GLY A 148 10.56 -3.54 7.13
C GLY A 148 9.95 -4.76 7.84
N GLN A 149 9.47 -5.77 7.10
CA GLN A 149 8.83 -6.98 7.65
C GLN A 149 7.70 -6.67 8.66
N LEU A 150 6.73 -5.88 8.23
CA LEU A 150 5.62 -5.41 9.04
C LEU A 150 4.34 -6.19 8.72
N TYR A 151 3.53 -6.42 9.74
CA TYR A 151 2.27 -7.15 9.66
C TYR A 151 1.08 -6.20 9.49
N LEU A 152 0.15 -6.55 8.59
CA LEU A 152 -1.13 -5.87 8.46
C LEU A 152 -1.95 -6.04 9.74
N HIS A 153 -2.30 -4.93 10.37
CA HIS A 153 -2.94 -4.85 11.67
C HIS A 153 -4.25 -4.07 11.60
N SER A 154 -5.23 -4.47 12.40
CA SER A 154 -6.40 -3.65 12.71
C SER A 154 -6.90 -3.89 14.13
N ASP A 155 -7.62 -2.93 14.68
CA ASP A 155 -8.28 -3.05 15.99
C ASP A 155 -9.63 -2.32 15.97
N ARG A 156 -10.45 -2.55 16.99
CA ARG A 156 -11.74 -1.89 17.15
C ARG A 156 -11.54 -0.39 17.27
N VAL A 157 -12.49 0.35 16.71
CA VAL A 157 -12.56 1.81 16.81
C VAL A 157 -12.55 2.24 18.28
N THR A 158 -11.63 3.15 18.60
CA THR A 158 -11.63 3.90 19.87
C THR A 158 -11.52 5.39 19.58
N PHE A 159 -11.69 6.21 20.63
CA PHE A 159 -11.53 7.66 20.50
C PHE A 159 -10.16 8.07 19.91
N ASN A 160 -9.11 7.30 20.20
CA ASN A 160 -7.75 7.58 19.72
C ASN A 160 -7.34 6.74 18.50
N LYS A 161 -8.02 5.61 18.23
CA LYS A 161 -7.69 4.68 17.15
C LYS A 161 -8.85 4.54 16.19
N HIS A 162 -8.77 5.23 15.06
CA HIS A 162 -9.77 5.18 14.00
C HIS A 162 -9.20 5.79 12.71
N SER A 163 -9.78 5.42 11.57
CA SER A 163 -9.41 5.96 10.28
C SER A 163 -9.67 7.46 10.21
N LYS A 164 -8.74 8.19 9.59
CA LYS A 164 -8.69 9.66 9.63
C LYS A 164 -9.95 10.32 9.05
N HIS A 165 -10.54 9.72 8.02
CA HIS A 165 -11.67 10.29 7.30
C HIS A 165 -12.99 9.61 7.67
N SER A 166 -13.08 8.28 7.52
CA SER A 166 -14.35 7.57 7.76
C SER A 166 -14.67 7.28 9.23
N ARG A 167 -13.71 7.43 10.16
CA ARG A 167 -13.83 7.06 11.59
C ARG A 167 -14.14 5.58 11.82
N GLU A 168 -13.65 4.72 10.94
CA GLU A 168 -13.77 3.26 10.99
C GLU A 168 -12.53 2.62 11.62
N CYS A 169 -12.51 1.28 11.71
CA CYS A 169 -11.32 0.57 12.19
C CYS A 169 -10.16 0.88 11.23
N GLU A 170 -9.11 1.51 11.75
CA GLU A 170 -7.92 1.79 10.97
C GLU A 170 -7.17 0.50 10.63
N VAL A 171 -6.43 0.55 9.53
CA VAL A 171 -5.55 -0.52 9.09
C VAL A 171 -4.14 0.03 9.01
N THR A 172 -3.25 -0.56 9.79
CA THR A 172 -1.85 -0.12 9.95
C THR A 172 -0.89 -1.28 9.78
N LEU A 173 0.40 -0.98 9.78
CA LEU A 173 1.49 -1.93 9.71
C LEU A 173 2.27 -1.91 11.02
N VAL A 174 2.44 -3.06 11.65
CA VAL A 174 3.11 -3.20 12.97
C VAL A 174 4.24 -4.22 12.91
N SER A 175 5.24 -4.12 13.78
CA SER A 175 6.34 -5.10 13.85
C SER A 175 5.95 -6.40 14.54
N ASP A 176 4.98 -6.34 15.46
CA ASP A 176 4.70 -7.43 16.38
C ASP A 176 3.57 -8.33 15.88
N LEU A 177 3.84 -9.63 15.79
CA LEU A 177 2.83 -10.63 15.51
C LEU A 177 1.88 -10.75 16.71
N SER A 178 0.58 -10.61 16.45
CA SER A 178 -0.48 -10.80 17.45
C SER A 178 -1.78 -11.24 16.79
N TYR A 179 -2.78 -11.64 17.58
CA TYR A 179 -4.10 -11.99 17.02
C TYR A 179 -4.78 -10.84 16.27
N PHE A 180 -4.36 -9.59 16.48
CA PHE A 180 -4.80 -8.41 15.72
C PHE A 180 -4.12 -8.24 14.36
N THR A 181 -3.24 -9.17 13.99
CA THR A 181 -2.57 -9.23 12.69
C THR A 181 -3.01 -10.47 11.89
N HIS A 182 -3.97 -11.22 12.43
CA HIS A 182 -4.52 -12.39 11.79
C HIS A 182 -5.65 -11.98 10.85
N TRP A 183 -5.56 -12.45 9.62
CA TRP A 183 -6.58 -12.29 8.59
C TRP A 183 -6.97 -13.65 8.04
N SER A 184 -8.08 -13.73 7.33
CA SER A 184 -8.46 -14.91 6.56
C SER A 184 -9.03 -14.49 5.21
N PHE A 185 -8.88 -15.36 4.21
CA PHE A 185 -9.60 -15.19 2.96
C PHE A 185 -10.97 -15.85 3.05
N ARG A 186 -12.00 -15.19 2.54
CA ARG A 186 -13.36 -15.75 2.45
C ARG A 186 -13.90 -15.69 1.03
N ASN A 187 -14.77 -16.63 0.70
CA ASN A 187 -15.51 -16.60 -0.55
C ASN A 187 -16.44 -15.36 -0.57
N PRO A 188 -16.39 -14.51 -1.61
CA PRO A 188 -17.27 -13.35 -1.73
C PRO A 188 -18.75 -13.77 -1.83
N ASN A 189 -19.05 -14.93 -2.42
CA ASN A 189 -20.40 -15.45 -2.48
C ASN A 189 -20.81 -16.05 -1.13
N HIS A 190 -21.75 -15.39 -0.44
CA HIS A 190 -22.23 -15.81 0.88
C HIS A 190 -22.77 -17.24 0.87
N SER A 191 -23.50 -17.63 -0.18
CA SER A 191 -24.17 -18.93 -0.24
C SER A 191 -23.22 -20.11 -0.38
N GLU A 192 -21.97 -19.87 -0.80
CA GLU A 192 -20.96 -20.90 -1.05
C GLU A 192 -19.92 -21.00 0.07
N ARG A 193 -19.99 -20.14 1.10
CA ARG A 193 -18.95 -20.05 2.14
C ARG A 193 -18.83 -21.32 2.97
N LEU A 194 -19.96 -21.99 3.22
CA LEU A 194 -19.98 -23.23 4.00
C LEU A 194 -19.36 -24.39 3.21
N GLU A 195 -19.64 -24.46 1.92
CA GLU A 195 -19.11 -25.52 1.04
C GLU A 195 -17.63 -25.33 0.73
N THR A 196 -17.18 -24.07 0.64
CA THR A 196 -15.78 -23.73 0.29
C THR A 196 -14.85 -23.62 1.50
N GLU A 197 -15.35 -23.82 2.72
CA GLU A 197 -14.53 -23.75 3.95
C GLU A 197 -13.38 -24.77 3.90
N GLY A 198 -12.14 -24.29 4.08
CA GLY A 198 -10.92 -25.10 4.00
C GLY A 198 -10.49 -25.48 2.57
N GLU A 199 -11.26 -25.16 1.53
CA GLU A 199 -10.83 -25.36 0.14
C GLU A 199 -9.70 -24.39 -0.24
N PRO A 200 -8.74 -24.80 -1.08
CA PRO A 200 -7.62 -23.95 -1.45
C PRO A 200 -8.08 -22.70 -2.22
N VAL A 201 -7.55 -21.54 -1.82
CA VAL A 201 -7.94 -20.25 -2.40
C VAL A 201 -7.28 -20.07 -3.77
N PRO A 202 -8.06 -19.90 -4.86
CA PRO A 202 -7.51 -19.68 -6.20
C PRO A 202 -6.89 -18.28 -6.30
N ALA A 203 -5.70 -18.22 -6.90
CA ALA A 203 -5.05 -16.96 -7.22
C ALA A 203 -5.81 -16.19 -8.32
N ASN A 204 -5.67 -14.86 -8.35
CA ASN A 204 -6.28 -13.98 -9.36
C ASN A 204 -7.83 -14.07 -9.40
N LYS A 205 -8.45 -14.49 -8.30
CA LYS A 205 -9.91 -14.47 -8.07
C LYS A 205 -10.27 -13.49 -6.96
N LEU A 206 -11.54 -13.08 -6.95
CA LEU A 206 -12.06 -12.18 -5.92
C LEU A 206 -12.24 -12.95 -4.61
N VAL A 207 -11.79 -12.32 -3.53
CA VAL A 207 -11.93 -12.78 -2.15
C VAL A 207 -12.35 -11.62 -1.26
N LEU A 208 -12.92 -11.95 -0.11
CA LEU A 208 -12.97 -11.02 1.02
C LEU A 208 -11.74 -11.28 1.90
N ILE A 209 -11.15 -10.23 2.44
CA ILE A 209 -10.04 -10.34 3.39
C ILE A 209 -10.59 -9.97 4.77
N ASN A 210 -10.86 -10.95 5.62
CA ASN A 210 -11.49 -10.76 6.91
C ASN A 210 -10.46 -10.64 8.02
N HIS A 211 -10.60 -9.66 8.90
CA HIS A 211 -9.77 -9.54 10.09
C HIS A 211 -10.32 -10.43 11.21
N CYS A 212 -9.55 -11.45 11.63
CA CYS A 212 -10.03 -12.51 12.51
C CYS A 212 -10.52 -12.02 13.88
N LYS A 213 -9.93 -10.94 14.42
CA LYS A 213 -10.30 -10.40 15.75
C LYS A 213 -11.58 -9.57 15.72
N THR A 214 -11.78 -8.73 14.72
CA THR A 214 -12.95 -7.83 14.65
C THR A 214 -14.08 -8.38 13.80
N ASN A 215 -13.81 -9.44 13.02
CA ASN A 215 -14.72 -9.99 12.02
C ASN A 215 -15.20 -8.94 10.99
N HIS A 216 -14.35 -7.92 10.73
CA HIS A 216 -14.59 -6.94 9.69
C HIS A 216 -13.75 -7.24 8.47
N ASN A 217 -14.32 -7.04 7.28
CA ASN A 217 -13.58 -7.18 6.04
C ASN A 217 -12.75 -5.93 5.74
N LEU A 218 -11.59 -6.12 5.12
CA LEU A 218 -10.84 -5.05 4.51
C LEU A 218 -11.74 -4.32 3.51
N ALA A 219 -11.67 -3.00 3.48
CA ALA A 219 -12.50 -2.16 2.64
C ALA A 219 -11.67 -1.05 2.01
N LEU A 220 -11.94 -0.77 0.73
CA LEU A 220 -11.49 0.46 0.10
C LEU A 220 -12.64 1.46 0.05
N ASN A 221 -12.42 2.64 0.63
CA ASN A 221 -13.42 3.71 0.64
C ASN A 221 -13.17 4.66 -0.53
N ALA A 222 -13.86 4.44 -1.66
CA ALA A 222 -13.67 5.23 -2.89
C ALA A 222 -14.01 6.73 -2.74
N GLU A 223 -14.87 7.04 -1.76
CA GLU A 223 -15.32 8.39 -1.40
C GLU A 223 -14.25 9.20 -0.67
N TYR A 224 -13.36 8.54 0.06
CA TYR A 224 -12.33 9.20 0.87
C TYR A 224 -10.98 9.09 0.18
N ARG A 225 -10.62 10.16 -0.54
CA ARG A 225 -9.30 10.32 -1.17
C ARG A 225 -8.51 11.42 -0.48
N HIS A 226 -7.21 11.20 -0.31
CA HIS A 226 -6.32 12.19 0.27
C HIS A 226 -4.97 12.23 -0.45
N LYS A 227 -4.32 13.38 -0.39
CA LYS A 227 -3.00 13.57 -1.00
C LYS A 227 -1.93 12.98 -0.09
N THR A 228 -1.07 12.15 -0.67
CA THR A 228 0.12 11.58 -0.06
C THR A 228 1.35 11.99 -0.88
N PRO A 229 2.58 11.76 -0.39
CA PRO A 229 3.79 11.94 -1.19
C PRO A 229 3.83 11.10 -2.47
N TYR A 230 2.98 10.08 -2.56
CA TYR A 230 2.91 9.13 -3.69
C TYR A 230 1.81 9.49 -4.70
N GLY A 231 0.93 10.44 -4.39
CA GLY A 231 -0.17 10.86 -5.25
C GLY A 231 -1.49 11.03 -4.51
N LEU A 232 -2.60 10.94 -5.25
CA LEU A 232 -3.94 10.94 -4.68
C LEU A 232 -4.38 9.50 -4.42
N GLU A 233 -4.58 9.14 -3.15
CA GLU A 233 -4.79 7.76 -2.73
C GLU A 233 -6.09 7.60 -1.93
N TYR A 234 -6.62 6.38 -1.94
CA TYR A 234 -7.85 6.03 -1.26
C TYR A 234 -7.59 5.62 0.19
N GLU A 235 -8.54 5.90 1.06
CA GLU A 235 -8.54 5.36 2.42
C GLU A 235 -8.86 3.86 2.41
N ILE A 236 -8.11 3.09 3.19
CA ILE A 236 -8.35 1.67 3.47
C ILE A 236 -8.68 1.50 4.94
N THR A 237 -9.70 0.69 5.23
CA THR A 237 -10.19 0.42 6.59
C THR A 237 -10.58 -1.05 6.75
N ALA A 238 -10.82 -1.49 8.00
CA ALA A 238 -11.45 -2.77 8.28
C ALA A 238 -12.92 -2.53 8.66
N CYS A 239 -13.80 -2.56 7.66
CA CYS A 239 -15.23 -2.32 7.82
C CYS A 239 -16.02 -3.12 6.79
N THR A 240 -16.92 -4.00 7.24
CA THR A 240 -17.81 -4.71 6.33
C THR A 240 -18.89 -3.76 5.82
N LYS A 241 -18.82 -3.40 4.55
CA LYS A 241 -19.79 -2.58 3.83
C LYS A 241 -20.86 -3.49 3.27
N PHE A 242 -22.11 -3.06 3.38
CA PHE A 242 -23.25 -3.84 2.89
C PHE A 242 -24.00 -3.06 1.83
N ASN A 243 -24.38 -3.77 0.77
CA ASN A 243 -25.28 -3.25 -0.24
C ASN A 243 -26.75 -3.26 0.26
N LYS A 244 -27.68 -2.81 -0.59
CA LYS A 244 -29.12 -2.77 -0.29
C LYS A 244 -29.71 -4.14 0.08
N HIS A 245 -29.06 -5.23 -0.32
CA HIS A 245 -29.48 -6.61 -0.04
C HIS A 245 -28.82 -7.20 1.21
N LYS A 246 -28.10 -6.39 2.01
CA LYS A 246 -27.35 -6.83 3.20
C LYS A 246 -26.26 -7.87 2.90
N VAL A 247 -25.76 -7.89 1.68
CA VAL A 247 -24.59 -8.67 1.27
C VAL A 247 -23.38 -7.73 1.21
N GLU A 248 -22.18 -8.26 1.44
CA GLU A 248 -20.96 -7.46 1.36
C GLU A 248 -20.83 -6.75 0.00
N ASP A 249 -20.49 -5.47 0.05
CA ASP A 249 -20.36 -4.63 -1.13
C ASP A 249 -19.03 -4.88 -1.86
N THR A 250 -18.96 -4.39 -3.09
CA THR A 250 -17.76 -4.45 -3.95
C THR A 250 -16.54 -3.78 -3.30
N ASN A 251 -16.76 -2.80 -2.41
CA ASN A 251 -15.71 -2.17 -1.59
C ASN A 251 -14.87 -3.16 -0.77
N ASN A 252 -15.44 -4.31 -0.41
CA ASN A 252 -14.77 -5.34 0.38
C ASN A 252 -14.12 -6.45 -0.46
N GLN A 253 -14.28 -6.41 -1.77
CA GLN A 253 -13.81 -7.46 -2.67
C GLN A 253 -12.44 -7.09 -3.24
N PHE A 254 -11.46 -7.95 -2.98
CA PHE A 254 -10.09 -7.80 -3.46
C PHE A 254 -9.69 -9.01 -4.29
N MET A 255 -8.88 -8.78 -5.30
CA MET A 255 -8.21 -9.83 -6.05
C MET A 255 -6.80 -10.00 -5.50
N ILE A 256 -6.43 -11.24 -5.14
CA ILE A 256 -5.05 -11.57 -4.75
C ILE A 256 -4.26 -11.86 -6.01
N VAL A 257 -3.45 -10.90 -6.43
CA VAL A 257 -2.72 -10.95 -7.70
C VAL A 257 -1.39 -11.66 -7.52
N THR A 258 -1.18 -12.71 -8.31
CA THR A 258 0.11 -13.42 -8.45
C THR A 258 0.49 -13.56 -9.92
N GLY A 259 1.79 -13.70 -10.18
CA GLY A 259 2.35 -13.70 -11.52
C GLY A 259 2.27 -12.34 -12.20
N GLU A 260 2.94 -12.20 -13.34
CA GLU A 260 2.74 -11.06 -14.21
C GLU A 260 1.43 -11.25 -15.00
N GLU A 261 0.57 -10.23 -15.00
CA GLU A 261 -0.58 -10.15 -15.89
C GLU A 261 -0.03 -10.07 -17.32
N LYS A 262 0.17 -11.22 -17.98
CA LYS A 262 0.42 -11.24 -19.43
C LYS A 262 -0.86 -10.77 -20.10
N ILE A 263 -0.98 -9.45 -20.26
CA ILE A 263 -2.00 -8.84 -21.11
C ILE A 263 -1.74 -9.41 -22.51
N LYS A 264 -2.54 -10.41 -22.89
CA LYS A 264 -2.66 -10.81 -24.29
C LYS A 264 -3.33 -9.64 -24.99
N ILE A 265 -2.52 -8.74 -25.56
CA ILE A 265 -3.02 -7.80 -26.55
C ILE A 265 -3.49 -8.68 -27.71
N GLY A 266 -4.80 -8.72 -27.93
CA GLY A 266 -5.40 -9.42 -29.06
C GLY A 266 -4.74 -8.93 -30.33
N GLU A 267 -4.19 -9.86 -31.11
CA GLU A 267 -3.71 -9.61 -32.45
C GLU A 267 -4.87 -9.01 -33.25
N GLY A 268 -4.68 -7.76 -33.69
CA GLY A 268 -5.62 -7.06 -34.54
C GLY A 268 -5.74 -7.80 -35.87
N GLU A 269 -6.98 -7.91 -36.33
CA GLU A 269 -7.36 -8.32 -37.67
C GLU A 269 -6.54 -7.53 -38.70
N THR A 270 -5.73 -8.24 -39.48
CA THR A 270 -5.16 -7.73 -40.72
C THR A 270 -6.28 -7.64 -41.75
N GLU A 271 -6.80 -6.43 -41.98
CA GLU A 271 -7.57 -6.14 -43.19
C GLU A 271 -6.64 -6.19 -44.41
N ASP A 272 -6.81 -7.24 -45.21
CA ASP A 272 -6.31 -7.38 -46.56
C ASP A 272 -6.86 -6.24 -47.43
N THR A 273 -6.04 -5.22 -47.69
CA THR A 273 -6.27 -4.28 -48.79
C THR A 273 -5.80 -4.92 -50.09
N SER A 274 -6.66 -5.74 -50.67
CA SER A 274 -6.53 -6.15 -52.07
C SER A 274 -6.85 -4.97 -52.98
N LYS A 275 -5.82 -4.49 -53.69
CA LYS A 275 -5.96 -3.64 -54.87
C LYS A 275 -6.47 -4.49 -56.03
N SER A 276 -7.58 -4.08 -56.64
CA SER A 276 -7.89 -4.38 -58.04
C SER A 276 -8.94 -3.41 -58.58
N GLU A 277 -8.50 -2.68 -59.61
CA GLU A 277 -9.25 -1.90 -60.62
C GLU A 277 -9.83 -0.53 -60.25
#